data_AF-A0A351WFH3-F1
#
_entry.id   AF-A0A351WFH3-F1
#
_cell.length_a   1.000
_cell.length_b   1.000
_cell.length_c   1.000
_cell.angle_alpha   90.00
_cell.angle_beta   90.00
_cell.angle_gamma   90.00
#
_symmetry.space_group_name_H-M   'P 1'
#
loop_
_entity.id
_entity.type
_entity.pdbx_description
1 polymer ?
#
loop_
_entity_poly.entity_id
_entity_poly.type
_entity_poly.pdbx_seq_one_letter_code
_entity_poly.pdbx_strand_id
1 'polypeptide(L)'
;MKTRPKNDFGITLFLKQKLCQNVGRLIEIDFGNEDRYKRPAMIERSAIVQNAQGIHCRPSAVIIKEFQHYPGDILVAFNEHSCNLQSVMGLLALGLHKDCKVTIRVSGPDEETSCNRIVELFETEFDFPPRLPEEDALGSASHMEPI
;
A
#
# COMPACT_ATOMS: atom_id res chain seq x y z
N MET A 1 -51.77 45.03 -3.38
CA MET A 1 -50.47 45.52 -2.84
C MET A 1 -49.68 44.33 -2.32
N LYS A 2 -48.54 43.97 -2.92
CA LYS A 2 -47.15 44.18 -2.39
C LYS A 2 -47.06 43.78 -0.90
N THR A 3 -46.31 42.76 -0.50
CA THR A 3 -44.85 42.63 -0.68
C THR A 3 -44.35 41.16 -0.55
N ARG A 4 -43.28 40.82 -1.28
CA ARG A 4 -42.40 39.66 -1.02
C ARG A 4 -41.25 40.08 -0.08
N PRO A 5 -40.74 39.20 0.78
CA PRO A 5 -39.32 39.16 1.13
C PRO A 5 -38.69 37.87 0.54
N LYS A 6 -37.86 37.98 -0.50
CA LYS A 6 -36.39 38.08 -0.50
C LYS A 6 -35.70 36.75 -0.14
N ASN A 7 -35.16 36.15 -1.19
CA ASN A 7 -34.32 34.95 -1.20
C ASN A 7 -33.04 35.17 -0.39
N ASP A 8 -32.83 34.37 0.66
CA ASP A 8 -31.52 34.19 1.30
C ASP A 8 -30.80 32.99 0.66
N PHE A 9 -30.58 33.07 -0.65
CA PHE A 9 -29.86 32.06 -1.45
C PHE A 9 -28.35 32.34 -1.55
N GLY A 10 -27.79 33.09 -0.59
CA GLY A 10 -26.49 33.75 -0.78
C GLY A 10 -25.34 33.35 0.15
N ILE A 11 -25.57 32.59 1.24
CA ILE A 11 -24.53 32.44 2.28
C ILE A 11 -24.18 30.97 2.59
N THR A 12 -25.10 30.02 2.36
CA THR A 12 -24.81 28.58 2.55
C THR A 12 -24.11 27.91 1.35
N LEU A 13 -23.85 28.67 0.27
CA LEU A 13 -23.15 28.18 -0.94
C LEU A 13 -21.64 28.45 -0.92
N PHE A 14 -21.15 29.29 0.00
CA PHE A 14 -19.72 29.67 0.01
C PHE A 14 -18.84 28.80 0.91
N LEU A 15 -19.43 27.97 1.78
CA LEU A 15 -18.70 27.12 2.73
C LEU A 15 -18.58 25.65 2.32
N LYS A 16 -19.26 25.20 1.25
CA LYS A 16 -19.08 23.83 0.73
C LYS A 16 -17.94 23.68 -0.28
N GLN A 17 -17.38 24.78 -0.80
CA GLN A 17 -16.35 24.72 -1.85
C GLN A 17 -14.91 24.68 -1.34
N LYS A 18 -14.66 24.90 -0.04
CA LYS A 18 -13.28 24.95 0.52
C LYS A 18 -12.79 23.71 1.25
N LEU A 19 -13.61 22.67 1.41
CA LEU A 19 -13.13 21.40 2.00
C LEU A 19 -12.76 20.33 0.97
N CYS A 20 -12.87 20.63 -0.33
CA CYS A 20 -12.64 19.68 -1.42
C CYS A 20 -11.63 20.21 -2.44
N GLN A 21 -10.43 20.56 -1.99
CA GLN A 21 -9.31 20.84 -2.90
C GLN A 21 -8.06 19.97 -2.67
N ASN A 22 -8.12 18.94 -1.81
CA ASN A 22 -6.92 18.09 -1.60
C ASN A 22 -7.15 16.59 -1.37
N VAL A 23 -8.30 16.03 -1.79
CA VAL A 23 -8.46 14.58 -1.95
C VAL A 23 -9.16 14.30 -3.27
N GLY A 24 -8.43 13.71 -4.22
CA GLY A 24 -8.85 13.48 -5.60
C GLY A 24 -9.84 12.33 -5.77
N ARG A 25 -11.03 12.43 -5.19
CA ARG A 25 -12.20 11.64 -5.63
C ARG A 25 -13.49 12.41 -5.34
N LEU A 26 -14.13 12.89 -6.41
CA LEU A 26 -15.42 13.57 -6.34
C LEU A 26 -16.47 12.53 -5.92
N ILE A 27 -16.99 12.64 -4.70
CA ILE A 27 -18.18 11.90 -4.29
C ILE A 27 -19.38 12.74 -4.75
N GLU A 28 -20.07 12.31 -5.79
CA GLU A 28 -21.39 12.85 -6.13
C GLU A 28 -22.37 12.44 -5.02
N ILE A 29 -22.87 13.43 -4.26
CA ILE A 29 -23.82 13.20 -3.17
C ILE A 29 -25.24 13.43 -3.72
N ASP A 30 -25.85 12.38 -4.25
CA ASP A 30 -27.30 12.31 -4.46
C ASP A 30 -27.99 12.00 -3.13
N PHE A 31 -28.73 12.97 -2.59
CA PHE A 31 -29.56 12.78 -1.41
C PHE A 31 -30.86 12.04 -1.80
N GLY A 32 -30.83 10.70 -1.83
CA GLY A 32 -32.04 9.94 -2.16
C GLY A 32 -32.03 8.41 -2.01
N ASN A 33 -30.99 7.78 -1.46
CA ASN A 33 -31.02 6.33 -1.19
C ASN A 33 -30.10 5.97 -0.01
N GLU A 34 -30.64 5.33 1.04
CA GLU A 34 -29.93 4.97 2.28
C GLU A 34 -28.78 3.96 2.06
N ASP A 35 -28.71 3.32 0.89
CA ASP A 35 -27.67 2.33 0.56
C ASP A 35 -26.36 2.90 -0.03
N ARG A 36 -26.22 4.21 -0.22
CA ARG A 36 -25.04 4.80 -0.92
C ARG A 36 -23.81 5.09 -0.04
N TYR A 37 -23.86 4.81 1.27
CA TYR A 37 -22.72 5.02 2.18
C TYR A 37 -21.98 3.71 2.52
N LYS A 38 -22.00 2.72 1.63
CA LYS A 38 -21.12 1.56 1.77
C LYS A 38 -19.70 2.03 1.51
N ARG A 39 -18.94 2.29 2.59
CA ARG A 39 -17.49 2.50 2.49
C ARG A 39 -16.94 1.33 1.65
N PRO A 40 -16.10 1.57 0.64
CA PRO A 40 -15.47 0.46 -0.06
C PRO A 40 -14.81 -0.41 1.01
N ALA A 41 -15.05 -1.71 0.91
CA ALA A 41 -14.40 -2.65 1.79
C ALA A 41 -12.88 -2.45 1.66
N MET A 42 -12.20 -2.57 2.80
CA MET A 42 -10.75 -2.44 2.89
C MET A 42 -10.29 -3.45 3.90
N ILE A 43 -9.45 -4.38 3.45
CA ILE A 43 -8.77 -5.34 4.30
C ILE A 43 -7.43 -4.75 4.72
N GLU A 44 -7.09 -4.90 6.00
CA GLU A 44 -5.80 -4.54 6.57
C GLU A 44 -5.15 -5.76 7.18
N ARG A 45 -3.86 -5.98 6.89
CA ARG A 45 -3.03 -7.02 7.52
C ARG A 45 -1.62 -6.50 7.77
N SER A 46 -0.92 -7.13 8.70
CA SER A 46 0.52 -6.88 8.91
C SER A 46 1.36 -8.00 8.32
N ALA A 47 2.53 -7.67 7.80
CA ALA A 47 3.55 -8.64 7.37
C ALA A 47 4.91 -8.28 7.97
N ILE A 48 5.77 -9.29 8.15
CA ILE A 48 7.18 -9.09 8.53
C ILE A 48 8.07 -9.33 7.31
N VAL A 49 8.93 -8.36 6.99
CA VAL A 49 9.87 -8.52 5.88
C VAL A 49 10.91 -9.60 6.22
N GLN A 50 10.88 -10.73 5.53
CA GLN A 50 11.80 -11.85 5.81
C GLN A 50 13.12 -11.74 5.04
N ASN A 51 13.06 -11.19 3.83
CA ASN A 51 14.23 -11.11 2.94
C ASN A 51 15.45 -10.48 3.64
N ALA A 52 16.59 -11.18 3.63
CA ALA A 52 17.79 -10.75 4.36
C ALA A 52 18.26 -9.35 3.98
N GLN A 53 18.12 -8.96 2.71
CA GLN A 53 18.50 -7.65 2.19
C GLN A 53 17.33 -6.65 2.13
N GLY A 54 16.18 -6.99 2.73
CA GLY A 54 14.97 -6.17 2.71
C GLY A 54 14.29 -6.09 1.34
N ILE A 55 13.36 -5.14 1.19
CA ILE A 55 12.60 -4.93 -0.07
C ILE A 55 13.28 -3.82 -0.89
N HIS A 56 14.38 -4.19 -1.56
CA HIS A 56 15.13 -3.32 -2.48
C HIS A 56 14.69 -3.50 -3.95
N CYS A 57 15.46 -2.98 -4.91
CA CYS A 57 15.09 -2.95 -6.34
C CYS A 57 14.61 -4.29 -6.93
N ARG A 58 15.25 -5.42 -6.57
CA ARG A 58 14.93 -6.73 -7.14
C ARG A 58 13.61 -7.32 -6.59
N PRO A 59 13.43 -7.53 -5.28
CA PRO A 59 12.16 -8.01 -4.74
C PRO A 59 11.01 -7.06 -5.03
N SER A 60 11.23 -5.73 -4.99
CA SER A 60 10.22 -4.75 -5.41
C SER A 60 9.72 -4.97 -6.83
N ALA A 61 10.62 -5.28 -7.78
CA ALA A 61 10.22 -5.53 -9.16
C ALA A 61 9.32 -6.77 -9.29
N VAL A 62 9.59 -7.84 -8.51
CA VAL A 62 8.75 -9.04 -8.50
C VAL A 62 7.37 -8.73 -7.93
N ILE A 63 7.33 -8.09 -6.76
CA ILE A 63 6.08 -7.74 -6.08
C ILE A 63 5.23 -6.84 -6.98
N ILE A 64 5.83 -5.78 -7.54
CA ILE A 64 5.10 -4.81 -8.36
C ILE A 64 4.62 -5.44 -9.66
N LYS A 65 5.42 -6.30 -10.30
CA LYS A 65 5.00 -6.98 -11.54
C LYS A 65 3.73 -7.79 -11.34
N GLU A 66 3.52 -8.36 -10.15
CA GLU A 66 2.32 -9.13 -9.81
C GLU A 66 1.09 -8.22 -9.63
N PHE A 67 1.25 -7.02 -9.05
CA PHE A 67 0.13 -6.13 -8.70
C PHE A 67 -0.02 -4.86 -9.55
N GLN A 68 0.86 -4.62 -10.53
CA GLN A 68 0.88 -3.39 -11.35
C GLN A 68 -0.41 -3.10 -12.12
N HIS A 69 -1.24 -4.13 -12.39
CA HIS A 69 -2.54 -4.00 -13.07
C HIS A 69 -3.73 -4.30 -12.17
N TYR A 70 -3.51 -4.43 -10.85
CA TYR A 70 -4.59 -4.62 -9.90
C TYR A 70 -5.57 -3.43 -9.98
N PRO A 71 -6.88 -3.67 -10.17
CA PRO A 71 -7.85 -2.60 -10.44
C PRO A 71 -8.29 -1.81 -9.19
N GLY A 72 -7.77 -2.16 -8.02
CA GLY A 72 -8.06 -1.48 -6.75
C GLY A 72 -6.85 -0.72 -6.19
N ASP A 73 -6.97 -0.25 -4.95
CA ASP A 73 -5.92 0.49 -4.27
C ASP A 73 -5.18 -0.43 -3.28
N ILE A 74 -3.84 -0.43 -3.36
CA ILE A 74 -2.97 -1.17 -2.44
C ILE A 74 -2.03 -0.19 -1.77
N LEU A 75 -2.15 -0.02 -0.45
CA LEU A 75 -1.28 0.83 0.34
C LEU A 75 -0.38 -0.02 1.24
N VAL A 76 0.90 0.33 1.26
CA VAL A 76 1.89 -0.22 2.20
C VAL A 76 2.35 0.91 3.10
N ALA A 77 2.32 0.68 4.41
CA ALA A 77 2.76 1.64 5.41
C ALA A 77 3.85 1.04 6.30
N PHE A 78 4.82 1.87 6.63
CA PHE A 78 5.91 1.58 7.57
C PHE A 78 6.26 2.85 8.31
N ASN A 79 6.21 2.81 9.65
CA ASN A 79 6.33 3.99 10.52
C ASN A 79 5.33 5.09 10.10
N GLU A 80 5.80 6.32 9.91
CA GLU A 80 5.00 7.48 9.49
C GLU A 80 4.87 7.61 7.96
N HIS A 81 5.44 6.67 7.21
CA HIS A 81 5.47 6.71 5.74
C HIS A 81 4.52 5.67 5.15
N SER A 82 3.92 6.01 4.01
CA SER A 82 3.11 5.07 3.23
C SER A 82 3.24 5.35 1.74
N CYS A 83 3.03 4.31 0.93
CA CYS A 83 3.02 4.42 -0.51
C CYS A 83 1.93 3.52 -1.12
N ASN A 84 1.56 3.80 -2.37
CA ASN A 84 0.85 2.81 -3.17
C ASN A 84 1.85 1.73 -3.62
N LEU A 85 1.49 0.44 -3.47
CA LEU A 85 2.36 -0.69 -3.84
C LEU A 85 2.76 -0.66 -5.31
N GLN A 86 1.90 -0.17 -6.21
CA GLN A 86 2.15 -0.08 -7.64
C GLN A 86 3.21 0.98 -8.00
N SER A 87 3.61 1.83 -7.05
CA SER A 87 4.68 2.80 -7.22
C SER A 87 6.04 2.20 -6.85
N VAL A 88 6.85 1.86 -7.85
CA VAL A 88 8.23 1.38 -7.65
C VAL A 88 9.04 2.35 -6.80
N MET A 89 8.96 3.65 -7.12
CA MET A 89 9.68 4.68 -6.35
C MET A 89 9.16 4.80 -4.91
N GLY A 90 7.84 4.69 -4.73
CA GLY A 90 7.23 4.74 -3.40
C GLY A 90 7.66 3.58 -2.52
N LEU A 91 7.62 2.35 -3.06
CA LEU A 91 8.00 1.15 -2.32
C LEU A 91 9.48 1.17 -1.92
N LEU A 92 10.37 1.60 -2.83
CA LEU A 92 11.80 1.73 -2.52
C LEU A 92 12.07 2.83 -1.47
N ALA A 93 11.32 3.94 -1.52
CA ALA A 93 11.46 5.03 -0.57
C ALA A 93 11.05 4.65 0.86
N LEU A 94 10.26 3.58 1.06
CA LEU A 94 9.91 3.08 2.39
C LEU A 94 11.12 2.48 3.14
N GLY A 95 12.22 2.14 2.46
CA GLY A 95 13.46 1.71 3.10
C GLY A 95 13.31 0.44 3.95
N LEU A 96 12.52 -0.52 3.48
CA LEU A 96 12.17 -1.73 4.21
C LEU A 96 13.38 -2.68 4.31
N HIS A 97 13.83 -2.96 5.54
CA HIS A 97 14.86 -3.94 5.86
C HIS A 97 14.24 -5.21 6.44
N LYS A 98 15.07 -6.24 6.66
CA LYS A 98 14.66 -7.45 7.35
C LYS A 98 14.02 -7.11 8.71
N ASP A 99 13.00 -7.87 9.08
CA ASP A 99 12.24 -7.74 10.34
C ASP A 99 11.38 -6.46 10.44
N CYS A 100 11.33 -5.62 9.40
CA CYS A 100 10.35 -4.55 9.31
C CYS A 100 8.93 -5.10 9.38
N LYS A 101 8.13 -4.60 10.33
CA LYS A 101 6.68 -4.81 10.35
C LYS A 101 5.99 -3.75 9.50
N VAL A 102 5.35 -4.18 8.42
CA VAL A 102 4.57 -3.31 7.53
C VAL A 102 3.09 -3.53 7.73
N THR A 103 2.30 -2.50 7.42
CA THR A 103 0.84 -2.59 7.32
C THR A 103 0.43 -2.52 5.86
N ILE A 104 -0.31 -3.52 5.41
CA ILE A 104 -0.81 -3.64 4.04
C ILE A 104 -2.32 -3.41 4.09
N ARG A 105 -2.80 -2.47 3.27
CA ARG A 105 -4.22 -2.20 3.08
C ARG A 105 -4.59 -2.41 1.63
N VAL A 106 -5.64 -3.19 1.39
CA VAL A 106 -6.13 -3.47 0.04
C VAL A 106 -7.61 -3.14 -0.02
N SER A 107 -8.01 -2.41 -1.05
CA SER A 107 -9.41 -2.24 -1.42
C SER A 107 -9.60 -2.63 -2.89
N GLY A 108 -10.74 -3.22 -3.22
CA GLY A 108 -11.08 -3.57 -4.60
C GLY A 108 -11.47 -5.05 -4.78
N PRO A 109 -11.53 -5.52 -6.03
CA PRO A 109 -11.86 -6.91 -6.34
C PRO A 109 -10.85 -7.87 -5.70
N ASP A 110 -11.34 -8.94 -5.08
CA ASP A 110 -10.49 -9.97 -4.46
C ASP A 110 -9.50 -9.42 -3.42
N GLU A 111 -9.91 -8.38 -2.69
CA GLU A 111 -9.08 -7.69 -1.69
C GLU A 111 -8.47 -8.62 -0.64
N GLU A 112 -9.20 -9.65 -0.22
CA GLU A 112 -8.72 -10.60 0.78
C GLU A 112 -7.60 -11.48 0.21
N THR A 113 -7.83 -12.11 -0.94
CA THR A 113 -6.84 -12.95 -1.64
C THR A 113 -5.59 -12.12 -1.99
N SER A 114 -5.80 -10.91 -2.50
CA SER A 114 -4.71 -9.99 -2.86
C SER A 114 -3.90 -9.58 -1.65
N CYS A 115 -4.56 -9.26 -0.52
CA CYS A 115 -3.87 -8.92 0.72
C CYS A 115 -3.02 -10.08 1.24
N ASN A 116 -3.55 -11.31 1.23
CA ASN A 116 -2.81 -12.52 1.63
C ASN A 116 -1.54 -12.68 0.79
N ARG A 117 -1.70 -12.51 -0.51
CA ARG A 117 -0.61 -12.70 -1.45
C ARG A 117 0.50 -11.66 -1.28
N ILE A 118 0.14 -10.41 -0.96
CA ILE A 118 1.14 -9.38 -0.63
C ILE A 118 1.86 -9.74 0.68
N VAL A 119 1.13 -10.21 1.71
CA VAL A 119 1.76 -10.66 2.97
C VAL A 119 2.78 -11.76 2.70
N GLU A 120 2.41 -12.79 1.94
CA GLU A 120 3.32 -13.89 1.55
C GLU A 120 4.58 -13.39 0.86
N LEU A 121 4.45 -12.45 -0.09
CA LEU A 121 5.59 -11.91 -0.83
C LEU A 121 6.54 -11.10 0.07
N PHE A 122 6.01 -10.35 1.04
CA PHE A 122 6.84 -9.63 2.00
C PHE A 122 7.53 -10.59 2.98
N GLU A 123 6.88 -11.71 3.30
CA GLU A 123 7.41 -12.78 4.15
C GLU A 123 8.26 -13.80 3.38
N THR A 124 8.54 -13.57 2.10
CA THR A 124 9.40 -14.42 1.27
C THR A 124 10.87 -13.99 1.37
N GLU A 125 11.77 -14.95 1.54
CA GLU A 125 13.21 -14.77 1.30
C GLU A 125 13.48 -14.87 -0.20
N PHE A 126 14.02 -13.80 -0.80
CA PHE A 126 14.30 -13.76 -2.23
C PHE A 126 15.76 -14.12 -2.52
N ASP A 127 15.96 -15.24 -3.20
CA ASP A 127 17.29 -15.67 -3.62
C ASP A 127 17.63 -15.15 -5.03
N PHE A 128 18.62 -14.26 -5.16
CA PHE A 128 18.99 -13.64 -6.43
C PHE A 128 20.52 -13.44 -6.58
N PRO A 129 21.22 -14.09 -7.54
CA PRO A 129 20.85 -15.29 -8.32
C PRO A 129 20.68 -16.52 -7.40
N PRO A 130 20.02 -17.62 -7.84
CA PRO A 130 19.90 -18.82 -7.01
C PRO A 130 21.27 -19.21 -6.47
N ARG A 131 21.40 -19.35 -5.15
CA ARG A 131 22.62 -19.84 -4.52
C ARG A 131 22.95 -21.18 -5.14
N LEU A 132 24.11 -21.26 -5.76
CA LEU A 132 24.60 -22.55 -6.24
C LEU A 132 24.81 -23.42 -4.99
N PRO A 133 24.39 -24.70 -5.00
CA PRO A 133 24.50 -25.60 -3.85
C PRO A 133 25.91 -25.71 -3.24
N GLU A 134 26.94 -25.30 -3.96
CA GLU A 134 28.34 -25.37 -3.55
C GLU A 134 28.77 -24.26 -2.57
N GLU A 135 28.06 -23.12 -2.51
CA GLU A 135 28.43 -22.01 -1.61
C GLU A 135 28.04 -22.27 -0.15
N ASP A 136 26.95 -23.01 0.09
CA ASP A 136 26.51 -23.41 1.44
C ASP A 136 27.43 -24.49 2.05
N ALA A 137 28.18 -25.22 1.24
CA ALA A 137 29.09 -26.28 1.68
C ALA A 137 30.45 -25.76 2.18
N LEU A 138 30.86 -24.54 1.78
CA LEU A 138 32.21 -24.02 2.06
C LEU A 138 32.30 -23.05 3.25
N GLY A 139 31.17 -22.66 3.85
CA GLY A 139 31.11 -21.62 4.88
C GLY A 139 31.49 -22.02 6.32
N SER A 140 32.03 -23.23 6.56
CA SER A 140 32.32 -23.72 7.93
C SER A 140 33.80 -23.98 8.26
N ALA A 141 34.73 -23.66 7.37
CA ALA A 141 36.15 -23.91 7.61
C ALA A 141 37.05 -22.70 7.30
N SER A 142 37.07 -21.72 8.19
CA SER A 142 38.24 -20.83 8.34
C SER A 142 38.38 -20.31 9.77
N HIS A 143 38.65 -21.24 10.69
CA HIS A 143 39.46 -20.97 11.87
C HIS A 143 40.72 -21.82 11.75
N MET A 144 41.78 -21.21 11.23
CA MET A 144 43.14 -21.71 11.41
C MET A 144 43.94 -20.52 11.91
N GLU A 145 44.23 -20.53 13.22
CA GLU A 145 45.07 -19.53 13.87
C GLU A 145 46.50 -19.60 13.31
N PRO A 146 47.20 -18.46 13.21
CA PRO A 146 48.56 -18.43 12.72
C PRO A 146 49.53 -19.00 13.78
N ILE A 147 50.50 -19.79 13.29
CA ILE A 147 51.64 -20.32 14.06
C ILE A 147 52.62 -19.20 14.40
#